data_AF-A0A6S6XDI6-F1
#
_entry.id   AF-A0A6S6XDI6-F1
#
_cell.length_a   1.000
_cell.length_b   1.000
_cell.length_c   1.000
_cell.angle_alpha   90.00
_cell.angle_beta   90.00
_cell.angle_gamma   90.00
#
_symmetry.space_group_name_H-M   'P 1'
#
loop_
_entity.id
_entity.type
_entity.pdbx_description
1 polymer ?
#
loop_
_entity_poly.entity_id
_entity_poly.type
_entity_poly.pdbx_seq_one_letter_code
_entity_poly.pdbx_strand_id
1 'polypeptide(L)' 'MTQKEFEIVKALAYQETPEQIAAAEGISMPDVEAIRTKFADEIIAAKADLKKAGYLK' A
#
# COMPACT_ATOMS: atom_id res chain seq x y z
N MET A 1 4.28 -8.63 -9.59
CA MET A 1 3.76 -7.30 -9.25
C MET A 1 4.40 -6.29 -10.20
N THR A 2 3.62 -5.34 -10.72
CA THR A 2 4.13 -4.20 -11.50
C THR A 2 4.73 -3.13 -10.59
N GLN A 3 5.50 -2.17 -11.12
CA GLN A 3 6.03 -1.07 -10.33
C GLN A 3 4.93 -0.27 -9.61
N LYS A 4 3.81 -0.02 -10.30
CA LYS A 4 2.68 0.73 -9.73
C LYS A 4 2.00 -0.03 -8.59
N GLU A 5 1.74 -1.32 -8.78
CA GLU A 5 1.20 -2.17 -7.70
C GLU A 5 2.15 -2.18 -6.48
N PHE A 6 3.47 -2.15 -6.69
CA PHE A 6 4.45 -2.11 -5.62
C PHE A 6 4.43 -0.81 -4.82
N GLU A 7 4.39 0.35 -5.49
CA GLU A 7 4.27 1.64 -4.79
C GLU A 7 2.96 1.73 -3.99
N ILE A 8 1.86 1.21 -4.53
CA ILE A 8 0.57 1.16 -3.84
C ILE A 8 0.64 0.27 -2.59
N VAL A 9 1.23 -0.94 -2.70
CA VAL A 9 1.42 -1.84 -1.55
C VAL A 9 2.28 -1.16 -0.47
N LYS A 10 3.34 -0.46 -0.86
CA LYS A 10 4.20 0.29 0.06
C LYS A 10 3.44 1.42 0.75
N ALA A 11 2.68 2.22 0.01
CA ALA A 11 1.87 3.32 0.57
C ALA A 11 0.80 2.79 1.55
N LEU A 12 0.13 1.69 1.20
CA LEU A 12 -0.82 1.00 2.10
C LEU A 12 -0.12 0.49 3.38
N ALA A 13 1.11 -0.04 3.26
CA ALA A 13 1.89 -0.47 4.42
C ALA A 13 2.28 0.72 5.33
N TYR A 14 2.56 1.89 4.75
CA TYR A 14 2.76 3.17 5.45
C TYR A 14 1.46 3.78 6.00
N GLN A 15 0.32 3.12 5.82
CA GLN A 15 -1.00 3.54 6.33
C GLN A 15 -1.58 4.77 5.62
N GLU A 16 -1.15 5.05 4.39
CA GLU A 16 -1.86 6.01 3.53
C GLU A 16 -3.26 5.50 3.18
N THR A 17 -4.21 6.42 3.02
CA THR A 17 -5.58 6.06 2.69
C THR A 17 -5.74 5.78 1.19
N PRO A 18 -6.74 4.97 0.78
CA PRO A 18 -7.02 4.73 -0.63
C PRO A 18 -7.26 6.00 -1.45
N GLU A 19 -7.83 7.05 -0.85
CA GLU A 19 -8.02 8.37 -1.48
C GLU A 19 -6.68 9.05 -1.80
N GLN A 20 -5.74 9.05 -0.84
CA GLN A 20 -4.43 9.67 -1.01
C GLN A 20 -3.63 8.97 -2.11
N ILE A 21 -3.63 7.64 -2.07
CA ILE A 21 -2.92 6.81 -3.03
C ILE A 21 -3.52 6.95 -4.43
N ALA A 22 -4.85 6.92 -4.55
CA ALA A 22 -5.54 7.09 -5.82
C ALA A 22 -5.20 8.44 -6.47
N ALA A 23 -5.17 9.52 -5.67
CA ALA A 23 -4.80 10.84 -6.13
C ALA A 23 -3.32 10.92 -6.58
N ALA A 24 -2.40 10.29 -5.85
CA ALA A 24 -0.97 10.29 -6.18
C ALA A 24 -0.64 9.44 -7.42
N GLU A 25 -1.30 8.30 -7.56
CA GLU A 25 -1.04 7.31 -8.62
C GLU A 25 -1.86 7.55 -9.90
N GLY A 26 -2.80 8.49 -9.86
CA GLY A 26 -3.69 8.82 -10.98
C GLY A 26 -4.63 7.66 -11.35
N ILE A 27 -5.15 6.95 -10.35
CA ILE A 27 -6.08 5.82 -10.52
C ILE A 27 -7.32 6.01 -9.66
N SER A 28 -8.30 5.12 -9.77
CA SER A 28 -9.51 5.20 -8.94
C SER A 28 -9.29 4.56 -7.56
N MET A 29 -10.03 5.00 -6.54
CA MET A 29 -10.02 4.32 -5.23
C MET A 29 -10.39 2.83 -5.32
N PRO A 30 -11.40 2.41 -6.11
CA PRO A 30 -11.66 0.99 -6.33
C PRO A 30 -10.47 0.18 -6.84
N ASP A 31 -9.59 0.78 -7.66
CA ASP A 31 -8.39 0.10 -8.14
C ASP A 31 -7.37 -0.10 -7.00
N VAL A 32 -7.20 0.90 -6.13
CA VAL A 32 -6.37 0.79 -4.91
C VAL A 32 -6.93 -0.27 -3.98
N GLU A 33 -8.24 -0.31 -3.81
CA GLU A 33 -8.97 -1.30 -3.01
C GLU A 33 -8.78 -2.72 -3.54
N ALA A 34 -8.87 -2.91 -4.86
CA ALA A 34 -8.60 -4.19 -5.50
C ALA A 34 -7.16 -4.66 -5.25
N ILE A 35 -6.18 -3.73 -5.30
CA ILE A 35 -4.78 -4.02 -4.99
C ILE A 35 -4.60 -4.36 -3.50
N ARG A 36 -5.27 -3.63 -2.59
CA ARG A 36 -5.27 -3.92 -1.16
C ARG A 36 -5.75 -5.33 -0.86
N THR A 37 -6.82 -5.77 -1.52
CA THR A 37 -7.33 -7.14 -1.37
C THR A 37 -6.40 -8.16 -2.01
N LYS A 38 -5.89 -7.88 -3.21
CA LYS A 38 -5.02 -8.80 -3.98
C LYS A 38 -3.68 -9.09 -3.29
N PHE A 39 -3.13 -8.11 -2.58
CA PHE A 39 -1.80 -8.18 -1.96
C PHE A 39 -1.83 -7.94 -0.44
N ALA A 40 -2.89 -8.42 0.22
CA ALA A 40 -3.09 -8.20 1.66
C ALA A 40 -1.93 -8.73 2.51
N ASP A 41 -1.38 -9.90 2.16
CA ASP A 41 -0.29 -10.53 2.88
C ASP A 41 1.03 -9.75 2.73
N GLU A 42 1.31 -9.24 1.53
CA GLU A 42 2.49 -8.40 1.27
C GLU A 42 2.40 -7.07 2.01
N ILE A 43 1.21 -6.46 2.11
CA ILE A 43 0.99 -5.25 2.91
C ILE A 43 1.26 -5.52 4.39
N ILE A 44 0.78 -6.65 4.92
CA ILE A 44 1.02 -7.06 6.32
C ILE A 44 2.52 -7.27 6.57
N ALA A 45 3.21 -7.98 5.67
CA ALA A 45 4.65 -8.23 5.77
C ALA A 45 5.45 -6.93 5.72
N ALA A 46 5.18 -6.06 4.73
CA ALA A 46 5.83 -4.76 4.61
C ALA A 46 5.58 -3.88 5.84
N LYS A 47 4.35 -3.87 6.38
CA LYS A 47 4.03 -3.14 7.61
C LYS A 47 4.81 -3.67 8.82
N ALA A 48 5.01 -4.99 8.92
CA ALA A 48 5.81 -5.58 9.98
C ALA A 48 7.30 -5.18 9.87
N ASP A 49 7.85 -5.19 8.65
CA ASP A 49 9.23 -4.75 8.40
C ASP A 49 9.42 -3.27 8.73
N LEU A 50 8.46 -2.41 8.36
CA LEU A 50 8.48 -0.98 8.70
C LEU A 50 8.45 -0.74 10.21
N LYS A 51 7.66 -1.52 10.97
CA LYS A 51 7.65 -1.48 12.44
C LYS A 51 8.98 -1.92 13.04
N LYS A 52 9.54 -3.03 12.54
CA LYS A 52 10.84 -3.55 13.00
C LYS A 52 11.98 -2.56 12.74
N ALA A 53 11.91 -1.84 11.63
CA ALA A 53 12.88 -0.80 11.27
C ALA A 53 12.64 0.54 11.99
N GLY A 54 11.56 0.69 12.76
CA GLY A 54 11.25 1.89 13.54
C GLY A 54 10.59 3.02 12.74
N TYR A 55 10.15 2.78 11.51
CA TYR A 55 9.44 3.77 10.69
C TYR A 55 7.96 3.91 11.08
N LEU A 56 7.38 2.86 11.64
CA LEU A 56 6.03 2.85 12.18
C LEU A 56 6.06 2.51 13.66
N LYS A 57 5.20 3.15 14.44
CA LYS A 57 4.98 2.83 15.86
C LYS A 57 3.96 1.69 16.03
#